data_AF-A0A842WVR2-F1
#
_entry.id   AF-A0A842WVR2-F1
#
_cell.length_a   1.000
_cell.length_b   1.000
_cell.length_c   1.000
_cell.angle_alpha   90.00
_cell.angle_beta   90.00
_cell.angle_gamma   90.00
#
_symmetry.space_group_name_H-M   'P 1'
#
loop_
_entity.id
_entity.type
_entity.pdbx_description
1 polymer ?
#
loop_
_entity_poly.entity_id
_entity_poly.type
_entity_poly.pdbx_seq_one_letter_code
_entity_poly.pdbx_strand_id
1 'polypeptide(L)'
;MFSVSIAAARLGVCTKTIRRWDKQGLIECYRTPGNHRRIPLREIARIKHGTTHEKVLPAHPAVYARVSSHRQKAAGDLARQVEELCHHCPTSPRVFKDVGSGLNMQRRGLWRLLTEAKKGTITSVYITHRDRLARFGTELVEYILTIFGVTVHRLYETEDKTPQEEIVSDLMAIIASFSGRVYGLRGALLRSRRTNQ
;
A
#
# COMPACT_ATOMS: atom_id res chain seq x y z
N MET A 1 -20.26 -7.83 22.62
CA MET A 1 -19.25 -8.61 23.39
C MET A 1 -19.81 -10.00 23.69
N PHE A 2 -18.98 -11.03 23.77
CA PHE A 2 -19.37 -12.43 23.94
C PHE A 2 -19.03 -12.96 25.34
N SER A 3 -19.83 -13.90 25.83
CA SER A 3 -19.46 -14.68 27.02
C SER A 3 -18.30 -15.63 26.71
N VAL A 4 -17.61 -16.10 27.75
CA VAL A 4 -16.50 -17.07 27.60
C VAL A 4 -16.94 -18.33 26.84
N SER A 5 -18.15 -18.83 27.07
CA SER A 5 -18.68 -20.02 26.39
C SER A 5 -18.86 -19.78 24.89
N ILE A 6 -19.48 -18.65 24.52
CA ILE A 6 -19.72 -18.31 23.12
C ILE A 6 -18.40 -18.04 22.39
N ALA A 7 -17.46 -17.36 23.03
CA ALA A 7 -16.13 -17.10 22.46
C ALA A 7 -15.34 -18.40 22.26
N ALA A 8 -15.37 -19.31 23.23
CA ALA A 8 -14.73 -20.62 23.15
C ALA A 8 -15.27 -21.44 21.96
N ALA A 9 -16.60 -21.50 21.82
CA ALA A 9 -17.25 -22.18 20.68
C ALA A 9 -16.84 -21.58 19.33
N ARG A 10 -16.76 -20.25 19.22
CA ARG A 10 -16.37 -19.57 17.97
C ARG A 10 -14.91 -19.72 17.60
N LEU A 11 -14.05 -19.92 18.59
CA LEU A 11 -12.61 -20.08 18.44
C LEU A 11 -12.19 -21.56 18.36
N GLY A 12 -13.13 -22.50 18.49
CA GLY A 12 -12.83 -23.94 18.46
C GLY A 12 -11.98 -24.42 19.64
N VAL A 13 -12.02 -23.73 20.78
CA VAL A 13 -11.24 -24.06 21.98
C VAL A 13 -12.15 -24.28 23.19
N CYS A 14 -11.62 -24.88 24.26
CA CYS A 14 -12.38 -25.02 25.50
C CYS A 14 -12.39 -23.71 26.33
N THR A 15 -13.40 -23.56 27.19
CA THR A 15 -13.53 -22.37 28.06
C THR A 15 -12.34 -22.17 29.00
N LYS A 16 -11.66 -23.26 29.40
CA LYS A 16 -10.41 -23.20 30.19
C LYS A 16 -9.29 -22.49 29.42
N THR A 17 -9.17 -22.72 28.11
CA THR A 17 -8.17 -22.06 27.25
C THR A 17 -8.36 -20.55 27.22
N ILE A 18 -9.60 -20.08 27.07
CA ILE A 18 -9.93 -18.65 27.11
C ILE A 18 -9.54 -18.01 28.45
N ARG A 19 -9.86 -18.68 29.57
CA ARG A 19 -9.49 -18.20 30.91
C ARG A 19 -7.97 -18.17 31.12
N ARG A 20 -7.25 -19.15 30.58
CA ARG A 20 -5.78 -19.21 30.60
C ARG A 20 -5.18 -18.06 29.79
N TRP A 21 -5.69 -17.81 28.59
CA TRP A 21 -5.24 -16.70 27.75
C TRP A 21 -5.49 -15.34 28.39
N ASP A 22 -6.63 -15.15 29.07
CA ASP A 22 -6.92 -13.91 29.81
C ASP A 22 -5.91 -13.70 30.95
N LYS A 23 -5.62 -14.77 31.71
CA LYS A 23 -4.60 -14.72 32.77
C LYS A 23 -3.19 -14.43 32.23
N GLN A 24 -2.90 -14.83 31.00
CA GLN A 24 -1.62 -14.60 30.32
C GLN A 24 -1.58 -13.28 29.53
N GLY A 25 -2.68 -12.50 29.48
CA GLY A 25 -2.77 -11.28 28.67
C GLY A 25 -2.80 -11.52 27.16
N LEU A 26 -3.01 -12.76 26.71
CA LEU A 26 -3.05 -13.14 25.29
C LEU A 26 -4.40 -12.86 24.62
N ILE A 27 -5.43 -12.60 25.42
CA ILE A 27 -6.77 -12.24 24.96
C ILE A 27 -7.32 -11.06 25.77
N GLU A 28 -7.82 -10.05 25.09
CA GLU A 28 -8.50 -8.90 25.65
C GLU A 28 -9.90 -9.31 26.16
N CYS A 29 -10.11 -9.14 27.46
CA CYS A 29 -11.39 -9.38 28.12
C CYS A 29 -11.79 -8.16 28.96
N TYR A 30 -13.03 -7.74 28.83
CA TYR A 30 -13.66 -6.81 29.76
C TYR A 30 -14.34 -7.57 30.89
N ARG A 31 -14.40 -6.97 32.08
CA ARG A 31 -15.14 -7.52 33.21
C ARG A 31 -16.38 -6.70 33.45
N THR A 32 -17.52 -7.38 33.59
CA THR A 32 -18.74 -6.72 34.08
C THR A 32 -18.60 -6.41 35.57
N PRO A 33 -19.48 -5.57 36.15
CA PRO A 33 -19.53 -5.35 37.60
C PRO A 33 -19.63 -6.66 38.42
N GLY A 34 -20.31 -7.68 37.88
CA GLY A 34 -20.36 -9.05 38.43
C GLY A 34 -19.13 -9.93 38.14
N ASN A 35 -18.00 -9.35 37.75
CA ASN A 35 -16.73 -10.05 37.45
C ASN A 35 -16.81 -11.10 36.32
N HIS A 36 -17.82 -11.03 35.44
CA HIS A 36 -17.91 -11.92 34.28
C HIS A 36 -17.08 -11.38 33.12
N ARG A 37 -16.29 -12.26 32.51
CA ARG A 37 -15.49 -11.94 31.32
C ARG A 37 -16.37 -11.76 30.08
N ARG A 38 -16.12 -10.68 29.35
CA ARG A 38 -16.76 -10.31 28.09
C ARG A 38 -15.69 -10.05 27.03
N ILE A 39 -15.71 -10.82 25.96
CA ILE A 39 -14.70 -10.77 24.89
C ILE A 39 -15.29 -9.98 23.72
N PRO A 40 -14.66 -8.89 23.26
CA PRO A 40 -15.22 -8.11 22.15
C PRO A 40 -15.13 -8.89 20.83
N LEU A 41 -15.96 -8.53 19.84
CA LEU A 41 -15.98 -9.23 18.55
C LEU A 41 -14.63 -9.12 17.83
N ARG A 42 -13.97 -7.95 17.93
CA ARG A 42 -12.64 -7.70 17.39
C ARG A 42 -11.62 -8.75 17.82
N GLU A 43 -11.73 -9.21 19.06
CA GLU A 43 -10.80 -10.15 19.66
C GLU A 43 -10.98 -11.57 19.14
N ILE A 44 -12.24 -11.98 18.99
CA ILE A 44 -12.58 -13.27 18.38
C ILE A 44 -12.13 -13.28 16.92
N ALA A 45 -12.38 -12.19 16.19
CA ALA A 45 -11.95 -12.06 14.80
C ALA A 45 -10.42 -12.16 14.69
N ARG A 46 -9.67 -11.45 15.56
CA ARG A 46 -8.20 -11.51 15.63
C ARG A 46 -7.69 -12.94 15.77
N ILE A 47 -8.21 -13.69 16.74
CA ILE A 47 -7.74 -15.06 17.01
C ILE A 47 -8.21 -16.04 15.92
N LYS A 48 -9.43 -15.90 15.40
CA LYS A 48 -10.01 -16.84 14.42
C LYS A 48 -9.38 -16.72 13.04
N HIS A 49 -9.09 -15.51 12.59
CA HIS A 49 -8.57 -15.27 11.25
C HIS A 49 -7.04 -15.32 11.19
N GLY A 50 -6.36 -15.69 12.28
CA GLY A 50 -4.91 -15.62 12.35
C GLY A 50 -4.37 -14.22 12.06
N THR A 51 -5.23 -13.19 12.17
CA THR A 51 -4.80 -11.80 12.19
C THR A 51 -4.08 -11.69 13.49
N THR A 52 -2.78 -11.93 13.44
CA THR A 52 -1.90 -11.82 14.58
C THR A 52 -2.29 -10.51 15.25
N HIS A 53 -2.27 -10.46 16.58
CA HIS A 53 -1.76 -9.20 17.15
C HIS A 53 -0.59 -8.84 16.25
N GLU A 54 -0.62 -7.67 15.63
CA GLU A 54 0.59 -6.88 15.60
C GLU A 54 1.11 -6.91 17.04
N LYS A 55 1.87 -7.97 17.39
CA LYS A 55 3.14 -7.74 18.01
C LYS A 55 3.63 -6.56 17.22
N VAL A 56 3.69 -5.43 17.88
CA VAL A 56 4.51 -4.31 17.47
C VAL A 56 5.95 -4.85 17.49
N LEU A 57 6.26 -5.80 16.60
CA LEU A 57 7.46 -5.75 15.80
C LEU A 57 7.51 -4.29 15.38
N PRO A 58 8.61 -3.57 15.65
CA PRO A 58 8.68 -2.16 15.32
C PRO A 58 8.09 -2.00 13.92
N ALA A 59 6.93 -1.35 13.85
CA ALA A 59 6.33 -1.11 12.57
C ALA A 59 7.41 -0.31 11.85
N HIS A 60 7.85 -0.82 10.71
CA HIS A 60 8.77 -0.10 9.85
C HIS A 60 7.89 0.48 8.74
N PRO A 61 7.07 1.51 9.03
CA PRO A 61 6.24 2.11 8.03
C PRO A 61 7.16 2.77 7.00
N ALA A 62 6.73 2.69 5.76
CA ALA A 62 7.31 3.44 4.67
C ALA A 62 6.26 4.40 4.14
N VAL A 63 6.72 5.57 3.72
CA VAL A 63 5.91 6.56 3.03
C VAL A 63 6.37 6.60 1.59
N TYR A 64 5.43 6.58 0.65
CA TYR A 64 5.74 6.80 -0.76
C TYR A 64 4.93 7.96 -1.33
N ALA A 65 5.63 9.00 -1.76
CA ALA A 65 5.05 10.21 -2.34
C ALA A 65 5.55 10.45 -3.77
N ARG A 66 4.68 10.95 -4.65
CA ARG A 66 5.02 11.19 -6.06
C ARG A 66 4.32 12.44 -6.58
N VAL A 67 5.06 13.23 -7.34
CA VAL A 67 4.52 14.30 -8.20
C VAL A 67 4.97 14.08 -9.64
N SER A 68 4.20 14.55 -10.62
CA SER A 68 4.51 14.27 -12.03
C SER A 68 5.55 15.23 -12.64
N SER A 69 5.74 16.40 -12.05
CA SER A 69 6.62 17.45 -12.58
C SER A 69 7.55 18.06 -11.53
N HIS A 70 8.68 18.60 -12.01
CA HIS A 70 9.59 19.39 -11.17
C HIS A 70 8.95 20.70 -10.69
N ARG A 71 7.99 21.25 -11.43
CA ARG A 71 7.21 22.44 -11.04
C ARG A 71 6.41 22.17 -9.77
N GLN A 72 5.68 21.05 -9.70
CA GLN A 72 4.94 20.64 -8.49
C GLN A 72 5.88 20.41 -7.30
N LYS A 73 7.07 19.85 -7.54
CA LYS A 73 8.10 19.74 -6.49
C LYS A 73 8.54 21.13 -5.99
N ALA A 74 8.75 22.10 -6.87
CA ALA A 74 9.13 23.46 -6.50
C ALA A 74 7.99 24.20 -5.78
N ALA A 75 6.74 23.92 -6.12
CA ALA A 75 5.55 24.41 -5.42
C ALA A 75 5.34 23.80 -4.02
N GLY A 76 6.19 22.84 -3.62
CA GLY A 76 6.13 22.21 -2.29
C GLY A 76 5.15 21.04 -2.18
N ASP A 77 4.46 20.65 -3.25
CA ASP A 77 3.45 19.58 -3.23
C ASP A 77 4.01 18.25 -2.73
N LEU A 78 5.22 17.91 -3.19
CA LEU A 78 5.88 16.66 -2.78
C LEU A 78 6.25 16.68 -1.30
N ALA A 79 6.67 17.83 -0.77
CA ALA A 79 7.05 17.96 0.64
C ALA A 79 5.81 17.84 1.54
N ARG A 80 4.74 18.54 1.17
CA ARG A 80 3.44 18.49 1.85
C ARG A 80 2.85 17.07 1.85
N GLN A 81 2.92 16.34 0.74
CA GLN A 81 2.49 14.94 0.69
C GLN A 81 3.29 14.05 1.65
N VAL A 82 4.62 14.22 1.71
CA VAL A 82 5.47 13.45 2.62
C VAL A 82 5.10 13.77 4.07
N GLU A 83 4.98 15.05 4.42
CA GLU A 83 4.63 15.48 5.78
C GLU A 83 3.25 14.95 6.22
N GLU A 84 2.25 15.07 5.36
CA GLU A 84 0.90 14.56 5.59
C GLU A 84 0.92 13.03 5.82
N LEU A 85 1.65 12.28 4.99
CA LEU A 85 1.79 10.84 5.13
C LEU A 85 2.55 10.46 6.42
N CYS A 86 3.60 11.20 6.75
CA CYS A 86 4.37 10.99 7.98
C CYS A 86 3.50 11.19 9.24
N HIS A 87 2.61 12.17 9.27
CA HIS A 87 1.68 12.39 10.39
C HIS A 87 0.69 11.23 10.60
N HIS A 88 0.36 10.49 9.54
CA HIS A 88 -0.53 9.32 9.63
C HIS A 88 0.20 8.02 9.96
N CYS A 89 1.54 8.03 10.04
CA CYS A 89 2.32 6.86 10.43
C CYS A 89 2.40 6.72 11.96
N PRO A 90 2.31 5.48 12.50
CA PRO A 90 2.40 5.23 13.94
C PRO A 90 3.80 5.47 14.52
N THR A 91 4.84 5.34 13.68
CA THR A 91 6.24 5.52 14.03
C THR A 91 6.95 6.28 12.90
N SER A 92 8.18 6.74 13.15
CA SER A 92 8.98 7.44 12.13
C SER A 92 9.17 6.56 10.88
N PRO A 93 8.62 6.97 9.72
CA PRO A 93 8.65 6.12 8.54
C PRO A 93 9.90 6.33 7.70
N ARG A 94 10.24 5.31 6.90
CA ARG A 94 11.20 5.46 5.81
C ARG A 94 10.54 6.18 4.63
N VAL A 95 11.11 7.30 4.21
CA VAL A 95 10.53 8.13 3.15
C VAL A 95 11.11 7.76 1.79
N PHE A 96 10.23 7.39 0.86
CA PHE A 96 10.51 7.18 -0.55
C PHE A 96 9.74 8.22 -1.37
N LYS A 97 10.40 8.83 -2.35
CA LYS A 97 9.78 9.87 -3.16
C LYS A 97 10.32 9.91 -4.57
N ASP A 98 9.47 10.28 -5.51
CA ASP A 98 9.84 10.43 -6.92
C ASP A 98 9.20 11.68 -7.54
N VAL A 99 9.91 12.21 -8.55
CA VAL A 99 9.39 13.21 -9.48
C VAL A 99 9.32 12.56 -10.86
N GLY A 100 8.11 12.40 -11.37
CA GLY A 100 7.87 11.83 -12.69
C GLY A 100 6.46 11.25 -12.83
N SER A 101 6.06 11.08 -14.09
CA SER A 101 4.78 10.51 -14.50
C SER A 101 4.51 9.15 -13.83
N GLY A 102 3.22 8.88 -13.57
CA GLY A 102 2.70 7.60 -13.10
C GLY A 102 3.00 6.44 -14.06
N LEU A 103 3.24 6.71 -15.35
CA LEU A 103 3.59 5.74 -16.38
C LEU A 103 5.01 5.19 -16.26
N ASN A 104 5.93 5.93 -15.64
CA ASN A 104 7.31 5.51 -15.51
C ASN A 104 7.48 4.46 -14.40
N MET A 105 7.53 3.18 -14.74
CA MET A 105 7.73 2.10 -13.76
C MET A 105 9.17 1.93 -13.28
N GLN A 106 10.14 2.67 -13.84
CA GLN A 106 11.57 2.63 -13.48
C GLN A 106 11.98 3.75 -12.51
N ARG A 107 10.99 4.34 -11.83
CA ARG A 107 11.20 5.35 -10.79
C ARG A 107 12.10 4.82 -9.67
N ARG A 108 13.15 5.57 -9.34
CA ARG A 108 14.20 5.12 -8.40
C ARG A 108 13.66 4.96 -6.99
N GLY A 109 12.78 5.86 -6.53
CA GLY A 109 12.15 5.76 -5.22
C GLY A 109 11.24 4.54 -5.11
N LEU A 110 10.40 4.29 -6.13
CA LEU A 110 9.56 3.09 -6.21
C LEU A 110 10.38 1.79 -6.23
N TRP A 111 11.46 1.73 -7.00
CA TRP A 111 12.32 0.53 -7.03
C TRP A 111 13.01 0.28 -5.69
N ARG A 112 13.48 1.35 -5.03
CA ARG A 112 14.03 1.25 -3.68
C ARG A 112 12.99 0.78 -2.68
N LEU A 113 11.75 1.27 -2.77
CA LEU A 113 10.64 0.82 -1.94
C LEU A 113 10.40 -0.68 -2.08
N LEU A 114 10.27 -1.18 -3.32
CA LEU A 114 10.07 -2.60 -3.61
C LEU A 114 11.26 -3.46 -3.17
N THR A 115 12.48 -2.93 -3.30
CA THR A 115 13.70 -3.61 -2.84
C THR A 115 13.72 -3.75 -1.32
N GLU A 116 13.37 -2.69 -0.59
CA GLU A 116 13.30 -2.71 0.88
C GLU A 116 12.13 -3.57 1.39
N ALA A 117 11.01 -3.59 0.66
CA ALA A 117 9.90 -4.52 0.87
C ALA A 117 10.36 -5.98 0.75
N LYS A 118 11.04 -6.32 -0.36
CA LYS A 118 11.55 -7.68 -0.59
C LYS A 118 12.52 -8.14 0.50
N LYS A 119 13.31 -7.24 1.09
CA LYS A 119 14.23 -7.55 2.20
C LYS A 119 13.51 -7.73 3.54
N GLY A 120 12.21 -7.45 3.65
CA GLY A 120 11.46 -7.49 4.91
C GLY A 120 11.79 -6.33 5.86
N THR A 121 12.36 -5.24 5.34
CA THR A 121 12.76 -4.08 6.16
C THR A 121 11.64 -3.07 6.38
N ILE A 122 10.53 -3.22 5.66
CA ILE A 122 9.32 -2.41 5.79
C ILE A 122 8.13 -3.36 5.93
N THR A 123 7.15 -2.96 6.74
CA THR A 123 5.96 -3.77 7.04
C THR A 123 4.68 -3.17 6.48
N SER A 124 4.68 -1.85 6.27
CA SER A 124 3.55 -1.12 5.72
C SER A 124 4.00 0.03 4.84
N VAL A 125 3.18 0.41 3.87
CA VAL A 125 3.42 1.52 2.94
C VAL A 125 2.22 2.44 2.94
N TYR A 126 2.46 3.72 3.18
CA TYR A 126 1.46 4.77 3.16
C TYR A 126 1.58 5.60 1.88
N ILE A 127 0.47 5.76 1.18
CA ILE A 127 0.34 6.59 -0.02
C ILE A 127 -0.89 7.50 0.10
N THR A 128 -0.88 8.64 -0.58
CA THR A 128 -2.05 9.53 -0.60
C THR A 128 -3.18 8.93 -1.43
N HIS A 129 -2.89 8.68 -2.71
CA HIS A 129 -3.83 8.12 -3.69
C HIS A 129 -3.25 6.89 -4.38
N ARG A 130 -4.14 6.09 -4.97
CA ARG A 130 -3.81 4.87 -5.70
C ARG A 130 -2.85 5.12 -6.87
N ASP A 131 -3.08 6.18 -7.64
CA ASP A 131 -2.29 6.55 -8.81
C ASP A 131 -0.84 6.98 -8.50
N ARG A 132 -0.51 7.19 -7.20
CA ARG A 132 0.85 7.56 -6.80
C ARG A 132 1.81 6.43 -7.10
N LEU A 133 1.42 5.18 -6.84
CA LEU A 133 2.22 3.98 -7.13
C LEU A 133 2.46 3.79 -8.62
N ALA A 134 1.43 3.99 -9.44
CA ALA A 134 1.44 3.75 -10.87
C ALA A 134 0.20 4.35 -11.55
N ARG A 135 0.31 4.72 -12.84
CA ARG A 135 -0.87 5.09 -13.64
C ARG A 135 -1.67 3.86 -14.08
N PHE A 136 -0.98 2.78 -14.43
CA PHE A 136 -1.56 1.48 -14.76
C PHE A 136 -0.84 0.38 -13.99
N GLY A 137 -1.54 -0.69 -13.63
CA GLY A 137 -0.91 -1.81 -12.92
C GLY A 137 -0.64 -1.51 -11.45
N THR A 138 -1.40 -0.59 -10.84
CA THR A 138 -1.34 -0.38 -9.39
C THR A 138 -1.70 -1.65 -8.63
N GLU A 139 -2.68 -2.41 -9.13
CA GLU A 139 -3.07 -3.73 -8.62
C GLU A 139 -1.87 -4.68 -8.56
N LEU A 140 -1.04 -4.66 -9.60
CA LEU A 140 0.15 -5.51 -9.68
C LEU A 140 1.19 -5.08 -8.63
N VAL A 141 1.41 -3.77 -8.45
CA VAL A 141 2.33 -3.25 -7.43
C VAL A 141 1.82 -3.58 -6.03
N GLU A 142 0.52 -3.38 -5.74
CA GLU A 142 -0.11 -3.75 -4.47
C GLU A 142 -0.01 -5.26 -4.21
N TYR A 143 -0.22 -6.09 -5.23
CA TYR A 143 -0.07 -7.54 -5.14
C TYR A 143 1.37 -7.96 -4.83
N ILE A 144 2.37 -7.36 -5.49
CA ILE A 144 3.79 -7.62 -5.21
C ILE A 144 4.14 -7.25 -3.76
N LEU A 145 3.69 -6.08 -3.28
CA LEU A 145 3.88 -5.65 -1.90
C LEU A 145 3.23 -6.64 -0.92
N THR A 146 2.04 -7.14 -1.24
CA THR A 146 1.33 -8.14 -0.44
C THR A 146 2.12 -9.45 -0.36
N ILE A 147 2.70 -9.93 -1.47
CA ILE A 147 3.58 -11.11 -1.46
C ILE A 147 4.79 -10.91 -0.55
N PHE A 148 5.33 -9.68 -0.50
CA PHE A 148 6.44 -9.33 0.40
C PHE A 148 6.00 -9.12 1.87
N GLY A 149 4.74 -9.37 2.20
CA GLY A 149 4.22 -9.17 3.56
C GLY A 149 4.00 -7.71 3.93
N VAL A 150 3.92 -6.82 2.95
CA VAL A 150 3.76 -5.38 3.15
C VAL A 150 2.30 -4.97 2.93
N THR A 151 1.72 -4.31 3.92
CA THR A 151 0.35 -3.78 3.82
C THR A 151 0.35 -2.36 3.26
N VAL A 152 -0.52 -2.08 2.28
CA VAL A 152 -0.64 -0.75 1.67
C VAL A 152 -1.81 0.00 2.32
N HIS A 153 -1.53 1.19 2.86
CA HIS A 153 -2.51 2.11 3.42
C HIS A 153 -2.67 3.33 2.51
N ARG A 154 -3.92 3.66 2.21
CA ARG A 154 -4.29 4.82 1.38
C ARG A 154 -4.97 5.85 2.27
N LEU A 155 -4.56 7.12 2.18
CA LEU A 155 -5.22 8.20 2.92
C LEU A 155 -6.54 8.62 2.25
N TYR A 156 -6.59 8.54 0.92
CA TYR A 156 -7.73 8.94 0.13
C TYR A 156 -8.18 7.78 -0.77
N GLU A 157 -9.46 7.43 -0.69
CA GLU A 157 -10.05 6.37 -1.53
C GLU A 157 -10.35 6.85 -2.95
N THR A 158 -10.64 8.13 -3.15
CA THR A 158 -10.95 8.68 -4.47
C THR A 158 -9.72 9.29 -5.16
N GLU A 159 -9.69 9.16 -6.48
CA GLU A 159 -8.70 9.79 -7.36
C GLU A 159 -9.03 11.26 -7.67
N ASP A 160 -10.08 11.82 -7.05
CA ASP A 160 -10.57 13.18 -7.33
C ASP A 160 -9.55 14.29 -7.06
N LYS A 161 -8.49 14.00 -6.28
CA LYS A 161 -7.40 14.94 -6.03
C LYS A 161 -6.21 14.77 -6.98
N THR A 162 -6.29 13.85 -7.95
CA THR A 162 -5.27 13.74 -9.00
C THR A 162 -5.38 14.96 -9.91
N PRO A 163 -4.29 15.73 -10.10
CA PRO A 163 -4.39 16.93 -10.93
C PRO A 163 -4.71 16.54 -12.38
N GLN A 164 -5.74 17.17 -12.97
CA GLN A 164 -6.17 16.92 -14.35
C GLN A 164 -5.00 17.05 -15.34
N GLU A 165 -4.09 17.99 -15.08
CA GLU A 165 -2.86 18.18 -15.86
C GLU A 165 -1.99 16.91 -15.92
N GLU A 166 -1.92 16.12 -14.85
CA GLU A 166 -1.16 14.86 -14.83
C GLU A 166 -1.81 13.81 -15.74
N ILE A 167 -3.15 13.75 -15.77
CA ILE A 167 -3.90 12.82 -16.63
C ILE A 167 -3.66 13.17 -18.11
N VAL A 168 -3.80 14.45 -18.46
CA VAL A 168 -3.59 14.93 -19.84
C VAL A 168 -2.16 14.69 -20.29
N SER A 169 -1.18 15.00 -19.44
CA SER A 169 0.23 14.76 -19.72
C SER A 169 0.52 13.27 -19.96
N ASP A 170 -0.07 12.39 -19.15
CA ASP A 170 0.12 10.94 -19.30
C ASP A 170 -0.52 10.42 -20.59
N LEU A 171 -1.72 10.91 -20.94
CA LEU A 171 -2.37 10.56 -22.22
C LEU A 171 -1.52 10.98 -23.43
N MET A 172 -1.00 12.22 -23.42
CA MET A 172 -0.14 12.72 -24.50
C MET A 172 1.14 11.89 -24.63
N ALA A 173 1.74 11.47 -23.51
CA ALA A 173 2.92 10.60 -23.51
C ALA A 173 2.62 9.21 -24.12
N ILE A 174 1.44 8.65 -23.82
CA ILE A 174 0.98 7.38 -24.40
C ILE A 174 0.81 7.53 -25.92
N ILE A 175 0.07 8.54 -26.37
CA ILE A 175 -0.17 8.80 -27.80
C ILE A 175 1.17 8.95 -28.53
N ALA A 176 2.08 9.79 -28.02
CA ALA A 176 3.39 10.01 -28.62
C ALA A 176 4.21 8.70 -28.76
N SER A 177 4.22 7.87 -27.71
CA SER A 177 4.91 6.57 -27.72
C SER A 177 4.36 5.62 -28.79
N PHE A 178 3.02 5.50 -28.87
CA PHE A 178 2.38 4.65 -29.87
C PHE A 178 2.56 5.20 -31.29
N SER A 179 2.40 6.51 -31.50
CA SER A 179 2.63 7.15 -32.80
C SER A 179 4.06 6.89 -33.29
N GLY A 180 5.07 7.09 -32.44
CA GLY A 180 6.46 6.81 -32.80
C GLY A 180 6.70 5.37 -33.24
N ARG A 181 6.10 4.39 -32.55
CA ARG A 181 6.17 2.97 -32.94
C ARG A 181 5.49 2.69 -34.27
N VAL A 182 4.30 3.25 -34.50
CA VAL A 182 3.55 3.08 -35.75
C VAL A 182 4.32 3.68 -36.93
N TYR A 183 4.88 4.88 -36.78
CA TYR A 183 5.73 5.50 -37.81
C TYR A 183 7.01 4.69 -38.04
N GLY A 184 7.65 4.17 -36.98
CA GLY A 184 8.82 3.29 -37.08
C GLY A 184 8.55 2.01 -37.88
N LEU A 185 7.41 1.37 -37.67
CA LEU A 185 6.97 0.18 -38.41
C LEU A 185 6.74 0.49 -39.90
N ARG A 186 6.10 1.63 -40.21
CA ARG A 186 5.93 2.08 -41.61
C ARG A 186 7.28 2.34 -42.28
N GLY A 187 8.22 2.97 -41.58
CA GLY A 187 9.58 3.18 -42.07
C GLY A 187 10.33 1.88 -42.33
N ALA A 188 10.19 0.87 -41.46
CA ALA A 188 10.80 -0.45 -41.64
C ALA A 188 10.22 -1.20 -42.85
N LEU A 189 8.90 -1.18 -43.04
CA LEU A 189 8.20 -1.77 -44.19
C LEU A 189 8.59 -1.11 -45.53
N LEU A 190 8.79 0.20 -45.54
CA LEU A 190 9.24 0.91 -46.74
C LEU A 190 10.70 0.60 -47.09
N ARG A 191 11.56 0.37 -46.09
CA ARG A 191 12.96 -0.03 -46.29
C ARG A 191 13.08 -1.46 -46.82
N SER A 192 12.32 -2.41 -46.28
CA SER A 192 12.35 -3.80 -46.75
C SER A 192 11.84 -3.98 -48.18
N ARG A 193 10.91 -3.12 -48.63
CA ARG A 193 10.45 -3.08 -50.03
C ARG A 193 11.51 -2.54 -51.00
N ARG A 194 12.39 -1.65 -50.54
CA ARG A 194 13.48 -1.08 -51.36
C ARG A 194 14.69 -2.01 -51.50
N THR A 195 14.90 -2.93 -50.56
CA THR A 195 16.00 -3.91 -50.61
C THR A 195 15.67 -5.18 -51.40
N ASN A 196 14.39 -5.38 -51.75
CA ASN A 196 13.91 -6.53 -52.54
C ASN A 196 13.60 -6.15 -54.01
N GLN A 197 14.01 -4.96 -54.45
CA GLN A 197 14.06 -4.52 -55.85
C GLN A 197 15.53 -4.40 -56.25
#